data_AF-A0A182LUB9-F1
#
_entry.id   AF-A0A182LUB9-F1
#
_cell.length_a   1.000
_cell.length_b   1.000
_cell.length_c   1.000
_cell.angle_alpha   90.00
_cell.angle_beta   90.00
_cell.angle_gamma   90.00
#
_symmetry.space_group_name_H-M   'P 1'
#
loop_
_entity.id
_entity.type
_entity.pdbx_description
1 polymer ?
#
loop_
_entity_poly.entity_id
_entity_poly.type
_entity_poly.pdbx_seq_one_letter_code
_entity_poly.pdbx_strand_id
1 'polypeptide(L)'
;MFSKLVTTFGELPASQKALLVAAGVGSIALLSAGGYLVRKRIKNTPPKRWRKGGELAELYVYPIKSCAPIIMQEVDCADLGPQRNFLRDRIFMVTSPEGKCVTARMKPKMVLVQPRFDERYEIMYLTAPGMPELQLDMRTLVPGGESAGSIVWGETVDTVDCGNEVARWFSRYLLDKEVGYRLRYYPLAHTSRKKNGSATGSLQDETSYMLFNEASVADLNRRLDNKVTVQQFRPNLVVRGPEAYAEDQWRWVRIGEVIFRYEIPCLRCVFTTIDPTSAVPHPDKEPLRTLKQYRQIPAYGESPALGIHLGLHRAGQIKLGDPVYFA
;
A
#
# COMPACT_ATOMS: atom_id res chain seq x y z
N MET A 1 -26.95 -49.28 -14.92
CA MET A 1 -26.60 -48.26 -15.93
C MET A 1 -25.09 -48.15 -16.11
N PHE A 2 -24.31 -47.98 -15.04
CA PHE A 2 -22.85 -47.93 -15.07
C PHE A 2 -22.18 -49.22 -15.61
N SER A 3 -22.66 -50.40 -15.20
CA SER A 3 -22.12 -51.69 -15.66
C SER A 3 -22.24 -51.89 -17.18
N LYS A 4 -23.37 -51.48 -17.80
CA LYS A 4 -23.56 -51.51 -19.26
C LYS A 4 -22.63 -50.53 -19.99
N LEU A 5 -22.44 -49.32 -19.46
CA LEU A 5 -21.51 -48.32 -20.03
C LEU A 5 -20.06 -48.81 -20.02
N VAL A 6 -19.64 -49.52 -18.97
CA VAL A 6 -18.28 -50.08 -18.87
C VAL A 6 -18.07 -51.23 -19.87
N THR A 7 -19.09 -52.09 -20.06
CA THR A 7 -19.02 -53.17 -21.07
C THR A 7 -18.98 -52.59 -22.48
N THR A 8 -19.88 -51.66 -22.80
CA THR A 8 -19.92 -50.99 -24.11
C THR A 8 -18.64 -50.20 -24.41
N PHE A 9 -18.04 -49.56 -23.40
CA PHE A 9 -16.73 -48.90 -23.57
C PHE A 9 -15.60 -49.91 -23.82
N GLY A 10 -15.65 -51.07 -23.16
CA GLY A 10 -14.68 -52.16 -23.31
C GLY A 10 -14.64 -52.77 -24.73
N GLU A 11 -15.75 -52.74 -25.46
CA GLU A 11 -15.88 -53.31 -26.81
C GLU A 11 -15.40 -52.37 -27.94
N LEU A 12 -15.11 -51.10 -27.65
CA LEU A 12 -14.69 -50.13 -28.66
C LEU A 12 -13.24 -50.36 -29.15
N PRO A 13 -12.93 -50.05 -30.43
CA PRO A 13 -11.57 -49.96 -30.95
C PRO A 13 -10.71 -48.97 -30.15
N ALA A 14 -9.40 -49.23 -30.07
CA ALA A 14 -8.46 -48.43 -29.29
C ALA A 14 -8.47 -46.93 -29.67
N SER A 15 -8.63 -46.61 -30.96
CA SER A 15 -8.73 -45.23 -31.46
C SER A 15 -10.00 -44.51 -30.97
N GLN A 16 -11.13 -45.21 -30.87
CA GLN A 16 -12.39 -44.65 -30.38
C GLN A 16 -12.39 -44.48 -28.85
N LYS A 17 -11.76 -45.41 -28.12
CA LYS A 17 -11.51 -45.26 -26.67
C LYS A 17 -10.63 -44.06 -26.39
N ALA A 18 -9.54 -43.89 -27.13
CA ALA A 18 -8.65 -42.74 -26.99
C ALA A 18 -9.37 -41.42 -27.28
N LEU A 19 -10.20 -41.37 -28.32
CA LEU A 19 -10.99 -40.18 -28.66
C LEU A 19 -12.01 -39.83 -27.56
N LEU A 20 -12.72 -40.82 -27.01
CA LEU A 20 -13.69 -40.60 -25.93
C LEU A 20 -13.03 -40.16 -24.62
N VAL A 21 -11.87 -40.74 -24.27
CA VAL A 21 -11.08 -40.30 -23.11
C VAL A 21 -10.56 -38.88 -23.33
N ALA A 22 -10.02 -38.56 -24.51
CA ALA A 22 -9.56 -37.22 -24.85
C ALA A 22 -10.70 -36.19 -24.81
N ALA A 23 -11.88 -36.53 -25.33
CA ALA A 23 -13.07 -35.68 -25.27
C ALA A 23 -13.57 -35.48 -23.83
N GLY A 24 -13.56 -36.54 -23.01
CA GLY A 24 -13.94 -36.48 -21.59
C GLY A 24 -12.99 -35.61 -20.76
N VAL A 25 -11.67 -35.85 -20.88
CA VAL A 25 -10.63 -35.06 -20.22
C VAL A 25 -10.67 -33.60 -20.68
N GLY A 26 -10.80 -33.36 -21.99
CA GLY A 26 -10.94 -32.01 -22.55
C GLY A 26 -12.16 -31.27 -22.01
N SER A 27 -13.30 -31.95 -21.87
CA SER A 27 -14.52 -31.37 -21.32
C SER A 27 -14.38 -31.00 -19.83
N ILE A 28 -13.77 -31.87 -19.02
CA ILE A 28 -13.51 -31.60 -17.59
C ILE A 28 -12.54 -30.42 -17.44
N ALA A 29 -11.48 -30.37 -18.25
CA ALA A 29 -10.52 -29.28 -18.24
C ALA A 29 -11.18 -27.94 -18.63
N LEU A 30 -12.02 -27.92 -19.66
CA LEU A 30 -12.76 -26.72 -20.09
C LEU A 30 -13.78 -26.26 -19.04
N LEU A 31 -14.54 -27.18 -18.43
CA LEU A 31 -15.47 -26.83 -17.34
C LEU A 31 -14.74 -26.31 -16.10
N SER A 32 -13.59 -26.90 -15.76
CA SER A 32 -12.76 -26.46 -14.63
C SER A 32 -12.15 -25.08 -14.90
N ALA A 33 -11.61 -24.86 -16.09
CA ALA A 33 -11.07 -23.57 -16.52
C ALA A 33 -12.17 -22.51 -16.60
N GLY A 34 -13.32 -22.84 -17.20
CA GLY A 34 -14.49 -21.96 -17.27
C GLY A 34 -15.02 -21.60 -15.88
N GLY A 35 -15.18 -22.59 -15.00
CA GLY A 35 -15.58 -22.39 -13.61
C GLY A 35 -14.57 -21.52 -12.84
N TYR A 36 -13.27 -21.74 -13.04
CA TYR A 36 -12.21 -20.89 -12.50
C TYR A 36 -12.31 -19.45 -13.00
N LEU A 37 -12.49 -19.24 -14.31
CA LEU A 37 -12.61 -17.91 -14.90
C LEU A 37 -13.87 -17.17 -14.42
N VAL A 38 -15.02 -17.86 -14.35
CA VAL A 38 -16.26 -17.30 -13.80
C VAL A 38 -16.08 -16.94 -12.33
N ARG A 39 -15.49 -17.84 -11.52
CA ARG A 39 -15.19 -17.56 -10.11
C ARG A 39 -14.25 -16.37 -9.98
N LYS A 40 -13.19 -16.29 -10.79
CA LYS A 40 -12.25 -15.16 -10.83
C LYS A 40 -12.96 -13.85 -11.19
N ARG A 41 -13.86 -13.88 -12.18
CA ARG A 41 -14.66 -12.72 -12.60
C ARG A 41 -15.60 -12.24 -11.49
N ILE A 42 -16.37 -13.15 -10.89
CA ILE A 42 -17.25 -12.83 -9.75
C ILE A 42 -16.42 -12.25 -8.60
N LYS A 43 -15.26 -12.87 -8.31
CA LYS A 43 -14.37 -12.42 -7.24
C LYS A 43 -13.80 -11.01 -7.47
N ASN A 44 -13.71 -10.57 -8.72
CA ASN A 44 -13.15 -9.28 -9.15
C ASN A 44 -14.22 -8.26 -9.59
N THR A 45 -15.50 -8.55 -9.36
CA THR A 45 -16.60 -7.63 -9.65
C THR A 45 -17.15 -7.06 -8.35
N PRO A 46 -17.30 -5.72 -8.23
CA PRO A 46 -17.94 -5.12 -7.07
C PRO A 46 -19.36 -5.63 -6.88
N PRO A 47 -19.83 -5.75 -5.62
CA PRO A 47 -21.16 -6.26 -5.33
C PRO A 47 -22.24 -5.22 -5.70
N LYS A 48 -23.46 -5.72 -5.94
CA LYS A 48 -24.63 -4.88 -6.19
C LYS A 48 -25.19 -4.26 -4.91
N ARG A 49 -25.00 -4.92 -3.76
CA ARG A 49 -25.48 -4.48 -2.45
C ARG A 49 -24.29 -4.05 -1.60
N TRP A 50 -24.44 -2.91 -0.95
CA TRP A 50 -23.43 -2.28 -0.12
C TRP A 50 -24.01 -2.01 1.25
N ARG A 51 -23.21 -2.22 2.30
CA ARG A 51 -23.58 -1.88 3.68
C ARG A 51 -22.84 -0.61 4.07
N LYS A 52 -23.55 0.39 4.60
CA LYS A 52 -22.89 1.58 5.15
C LYS A 52 -22.16 1.16 6.42
N GLY A 53 -20.86 1.44 6.48
CA GLY A 53 -19.99 1.10 7.60
C GLY A 53 -19.54 2.30 8.42
N GLY A 54 -19.54 3.49 7.83
CA GLY A 54 -19.02 4.67 8.51
C GLY A 54 -18.79 5.85 7.58
N GLU A 55 -17.77 6.63 7.89
CA GLU A 55 -17.32 7.78 7.11
C GLU A 55 -15.79 7.86 7.08
N LEU A 56 -15.26 8.54 6.07
CA LEU A 56 -13.84 8.85 5.96
C LEU A 56 -13.50 9.99 6.92
N ALA A 57 -12.71 9.70 7.95
CA ALA A 57 -12.40 10.63 9.04
C ALA A 57 -11.09 11.39 8.83
N GLU A 58 -10.06 10.72 8.30
CA GLU A 58 -8.75 11.35 8.05
C GLU A 58 -8.15 10.84 6.74
N LEU A 59 -7.42 11.72 6.07
CA LEU A 59 -6.72 11.46 4.82
C LEU A 59 -5.27 11.87 4.93
N TYR A 60 -4.37 10.96 4.55
CA TYR A 60 -2.94 11.18 4.60
C TYR A 60 -2.27 10.79 3.28
N VAL A 61 -1.38 11.67 2.81
CA VAL A 61 -0.48 11.40 1.68
C VAL A 61 0.94 11.51 2.18
N TYR A 62 1.80 10.55 1.86
CA TYR A 62 3.20 10.55 2.28
C TYR A 62 4.08 10.64 1.03
N PRO A 63 4.39 11.84 0.53
CA PRO A 63 5.14 12.01 -0.72
C PRO A 63 6.47 11.26 -0.71
N ILE A 64 7.15 11.30 0.44
CA ILE A 64 8.45 10.67 0.66
C ILE A 64 8.28 9.46 1.57
N LYS A 65 8.78 8.31 1.10
CA LYS A 65 8.82 7.07 1.87
C LYS A 65 9.48 7.28 3.23
N SER A 66 8.79 6.86 4.29
CA SER A 66 9.21 6.95 5.70
C SER A 66 9.19 8.35 6.32
N CYS A 67 8.86 9.41 5.58
CA CYS A 67 8.74 10.78 6.12
C CYS A 67 7.32 11.07 6.64
N ALA A 68 7.12 12.26 7.21
CA ALA A 68 5.82 12.71 7.72
C ALA A 68 4.78 12.81 6.57
N PRO A 69 3.49 12.67 6.89
CA PRO A 69 2.42 12.87 5.92
C PRO A 69 2.13 14.36 5.70
N ILE A 70 1.37 14.61 4.63
CA ILE A 70 0.51 15.77 4.47
C ILE A 70 -0.91 15.33 4.80
N ILE A 71 -1.56 16.07 5.70
CA ILE A 71 -2.97 15.86 6.05
C ILE A 71 -3.83 16.55 5.00
N MET A 72 -4.76 15.81 4.42
CA MET A 72 -5.58 16.28 3.30
C MET A 72 -7.06 16.37 3.70
N GLN A 73 -7.79 17.27 3.04
CA GLN A 73 -9.24 17.35 3.13
C GLN A 73 -9.92 16.54 2.01
N GLU A 74 -9.25 16.46 0.86
CA GLU A 74 -9.71 15.76 -0.34
C GLU A 74 -8.51 15.30 -1.17
N VAL A 75 -8.68 14.22 -1.91
CA VAL A 75 -7.68 13.68 -2.85
C VAL A 75 -8.37 13.01 -4.03
N ASP A 76 -7.70 13.03 -5.18
CA ASP A 76 -8.05 12.13 -6.28
C ASP A 76 -7.40 10.77 -6.03
N CYS A 77 -8.19 9.71 -6.18
CA CYS A 77 -7.71 8.35 -6.04
C CYS A 77 -7.31 7.79 -7.41
N ALA A 78 -6.00 7.61 -7.63
CA ALA A 78 -5.41 7.03 -8.83
C ALA A 78 -4.65 5.72 -8.54
N ASP A 79 -4.21 5.01 -9.58
CA ASP A 79 -3.58 3.68 -9.48
C ASP A 79 -2.33 3.68 -8.59
N LEU A 80 -1.54 4.76 -8.61
CA LEU A 80 -0.32 4.88 -7.82
C LEU A 80 -0.54 5.34 -6.37
N GLY A 81 -1.78 5.63 -5.98
CA GLY A 81 -2.14 6.11 -4.65
C GLY A 81 -2.91 7.44 -4.70
N PRO A 82 -3.27 7.98 -3.52
CA PRO A 82 -3.94 9.27 -3.44
C PRO A 82 -3.03 10.39 -3.96
N GLN A 83 -3.62 11.34 -4.68
CA GLN A 83 -2.90 12.43 -5.32
C GLN A 83 -3.70 13.74 -5.39
N ARG A 84 -2.97 14.84 -5.61
CA ARG A 84 -3.50 16.15 -5.98
C ARG A 84 -2.45 16.91 -6.79
N ASN A 85 -2.69 17.12 -8.08
CA ASN A 85 -1.69 17.64 -9.03
C ASN A 85 -0.34 16.88 -8.94
N PHE A 86 0.79 17.51 -8.60
CA PHE A 86 2.08 16.81 -8.45
C PHE A 86 2.27 16.10 -7.11
N LEU A 87 1.45 16.40 -6.09
CA LEU A 87 1.44 15.64 -4.85
C LEU A 87 0.91 14.24 -5.14
N ARG A 88 1.71 13.21 -4.90
CA ARG A 88 1.28 11.81 -4.93
C ARG A 88 1.90 11.04 -3.78
N ASP A 89 1.29 9.91 -3.46
CA ASP A 89 1.75 9.04 -2.40
C ASP A 89 3.00 8.24 -2.77
N ARG A 90 4.01 8.28 -1.90
CA ARG A 90 5.29 7.54 -1.96
C ARG A 90 5.97 7.56 -3.34
N ILE A 91 5.92 8.67 -4.06
CA ILE A 91 6.68 8.88 -5.30
C ILE A 91 8.15 9.25 -5.07
N PHE A 92 8.56 9.50 -3.83
CA PHE A 92 9.94 9.74 -3.48
C PHE A 92 10.46 8.72 -2.47
N MET A 93 11.76 8.44 -2.51
CA MET A 93 12.48 7.75 -1.45
C MET A 93 13.90 8.25 -1.30
N VAL A 94 14.44 8.13 -0.08
CA VAL A 94 15.87 8.33 0.17
C VAL A 94 16.61 7.04 -0.16
N THR A 95 17.76 7.14 -0.82
CA THR A 95 18.63 6.00 -1.12
C THR A 95 20.07 6.24 -0.70
N SER A 96 20.83 5.16 -0.53
CA SER A 96 22.30 5.22 -0.59
C SER A 96 22.77 5.60 -2.01
N PRO A 97 24.07 5.87 -2.22
CA PRO A 97 24.60 6.17 -3.56
C PRO A 97 24.37 5.01 -4.54
N GLU A 98 24.40 3.77 -4.04
CA GLU A 98 24.15 2.54 -4.80
C GLU A 98 22.65 2.30 -5.09
N GLY A 99 21.76 3.24 -4.77
CA GLY A 99 20.33 3.14 -5.06
C GLY A 99 19.54 2.25 -4.08
N LYS A 100 20.14 1.83 -2.97
CA LYS A 100 19.44 1.03 -1.94
C LYS A 100 18.53 1.92 -1.10
N CYS A 101 17.26 1.53 -0.98
CA CYS A 101 16.26 2.26 -0.19
C CYS A 101 16.68 2.42 1.29
N VAL A 102 16.60 3.65 1.79
CA VAL A 102 16.77 4.02 3.20
C VAL A 102 15.39 4.28 3.80
N THR A 103 15.13 3.73 4.99
CA THR A 103 13.83 3.84 5.64
C THR A 103 13.96 4.25 7.10
N ALA A 104 12.86 4.67 7.74
CA ALA A 104 12.92 5.06 9.14
C ALA A 104 13.27 3.89 10.09
N ARG A 105 13.15 2.63 9.63
CA ARG A 105 13.69 1.46 10.35
C ARG A 105 15.20 1.56 10.56
N MET A 106 15.90 2.21 9.62
CA MET A 106 17.35 2.44 9.66
C MET A 106 17.67 3.84 10.22
N LYS A 107 16.85 4.84 9.87
CA LYS A 107 17.04 6.25 10.24
C LYS A 107 15.73 6.85 10.78
N PRO A 108 15.39 6.62 12.06
CA PRO A 108 14.12 7.07 12.62
C PRO A 108 13.81 8.55 12.41
N LYS A 109 14.84 9.43 12.46
CA LYS A 109 14.74 10.88 12.20
C LYS A 109 14.00 11.25 10.90
N MET A 110 13.92 10.33 9.92
CA MET A 110 13.14 10.52 8.70
C MET A 110 11.68 10.90 8.97
N VAL A 111 11.05 10.39 10.04
CA VAL A 111 9.65 10.71 10.36
C VAL A 111 9.43 12.18 10.72
N LEU A 112 10.50 12.92 11.06
CA LEU A 112 10.47 14.35 11.37
C LEU A 112 10.71 15.24 10.14
N VAL A 113 10.99 14.65 8.97
CA VAL A 113 11.04 15.39 7.71
C VAL A 113 9.61 15.67 7.28
N GLN A 114 9.23 16.94 7.31
CA GLN A 114 7.87 17.40 7.04
C GLN A 114 7.79 17.99 5.63
N PRO A 115 7.09 17.33 4.70
CA PRO A 115 6.75 17.90 3.41
C PRO A 115 5.56 18.85 3.52
N ARG A 116 5.63 19.95 2.80
CA ARG A 116 4.52 20.89 2.56
C ARG A 116 4.53 21.25 1.08
N PHE A 117 3.38 21.49 0.50
CA PHE A 117 3.28 22.00 -0.87
C PHE A 117 2.77 23.44 -0.85
N ASP A 118 3.07 24.18 -1.92
CA ASP A 118 2.34 25.41 -2.23
C ASP A 118 0.88 25.11 -2.61
N GLU A 119 0.07 26.16 -2.72
CA GLU A 119 -1.38 26.04 -3.00
C GLU A 119 -1.68 25.33 -4.32
N ARG A 120 -0.78 25.46 -5.30
CA ARG A 120 -0.89 24.82 -6.62
C ARG A 120 -0.37 23.39 -6.65
N TYR A 121 0.26 22.91 -5.57
CA TYR A 121 0.94 21.62 -5.50
C TYR A 121 2.00 21.46 -6.60
N GLU A 122 2.76 22.50 -6.91
CA GLU A 122 3.85 22.50 -7.90
C GLU A 122 5.23 22.53 -7.23
N ILE A 123 5.32 23.06 -6.01
CA ILE A 123 6.57 23.21 -5.27
C ILE A 123 6.44 22.50 -3.93
N MET A 124 7.34 21.57 -3.66
CA MET A 124 7.46 20.90 -2.35
C MET A 124 8.53 21.60 -1.50
N TYR A 125 8.14 21.98 -0.29
CA TYR A 125 9.03 22.47 0.75
C TYR A 125 9.27 21.35 1.77
N LEU A 126 10.51 21.18 2.19
CA LEU A 126 10.92 20.20 3.19
C LEU A 126 11.54 20.91 4.39
N THR A 127 11.02 20.61 5.56
CA THR A 127 11.58 21.07 6.83
C THR A 127 11.96 19.89 7.70
N ALA A 128 12.97 20.07 8.54
CA ALA A 128 13.35 19.14 9.59
C ALA A 128 14.07 19.90 10.72
N PRO A 129 14.09 19.36 11.96
CA PRO A 129 14.77 20.02 13.08
C PRO A 129 16.23 20.36 12.77
N GLY A 130 16.59 21.63 12.94
CA GLY A 130 17.96 22.14 12.76
C GLY A 130 18.42 22.29 11.30
N MET A 131 17.52 22.13 10.33
CA MET A 131 17.84 22.28 8.90
C MET A 131 17.18 23.52 8.30
N PRO A 132 17.83 24.21 7.34
CA PRO A 132 17.14 25.22 6.52
C PRO A 132 16.03 24.54 5.71
N GLU A 133 14.97 25.29 5.39
CA GLU A 133 13.91 24.80 4.49
C GLU A 133 14.51 24.54 3.10
N LEU A 134 14.22 23.36 2.55
CA LEU A 134 14.61 22.97 1.20
C LEU A 134 13.41 23.08 0.27
N GLN A 135 13.61 23.68 -0.90
CA GLN A 135 12.60 23.82 -1.93
C GLN A 135 12.89 22.86 -3.09
N LEU A 136 11.87 22.18 -3.59
CA LEU A 136 11.93 21.30 -4.76
C LEU A 136 10.78 21.63 -5.71
N ASP A 137 11.12 22.14 -6.90
CA ASP A 137 10.15 22.37 -7.97
C ASP A 137 9.80 21.03 -8.65
N MET A 138 8.55 20.60 -8.54
CA MET A 138 8.12 19.32 -9.10
C MET A 138 8.12 19.32 -10.63
N ARG A 139 8.02 20.49 -11.26
CA ARG A 139 7.94 20.64 -12.71
C ARG A 139 9.27 20.36 -13.40
N THR A 140 10.38 20.48 -12.66
CA THR A 140 11.71 20.15 -13.18
C THR A 140 12.00 18.65 -13.14
N LEU A 141 11.17 17.86 -12.45
CA LEU A 141 11.31 16.40 -12.34
C LEU A 141 10.62 15.72 -13.55
N VAL A 142 11.24 15.84 -14.72
CA VAL A 142 10.71 15.28 -15.97
C VAL A 142 11.13 13.82 -16.19
N PRO A 143 10.26 12.99 -16.79
CA PRO A 143 10.65 11.67 -17.28
C PRO A 143 11.77 11.83 -18.33
N GLY A 144 12.96 11.28 -18.06
CA GLY A 144 14.14 11.40 -18.93
C GLY A 144 15.32 12.19 -18.35
N GLY A 145 15.25 12.65 -17.10
CA GLY A 145 16.45 13.03 -16.33
C GLY A 145 17.42 11.85 -16.17
N GLU A 146 18.59 12.07 -15.55
CA GLU A 146 19.57 10.99 -15.29
C GLU A 146 18.88 9.79 -14.60
N SER A 147 18.58 8.77 -15.39
CA SER A 147 17.91 7.57 -14.91
C SER A 147 18.88 6.81 -14.02
N ALA A 148 18.47 6.60 -12.78
CA ALA A 148 19.18 5.79 -11.83
C ALA A 148 18.28 4.64 -11.41
N GLY A 149 18.73 3.41 -11.68
CA GLY A 149 18.11 2.22 -11.11
C GLY A 149 18.22 2.28 -9.59
N SER A 150 17.08 2.16 -8.92
CA SER A 150 17.02 2.02 -7.47
C SER A 150 16.42 0.66 -7.09
N ILE A 151 16.70 0.18 -5.88
CA ILE A 151 16.22 -1.11 -5.40
C ILE A 151 15.23 -0.90 -4.26
N VAL A 152 14.00 -1.39 -4.46
CA VAL A 152 12.91 -1.38 -3.49
C VAL A 152 12.44 -2.81 -3.26
N TRP A 153 12.63 -3.32 -2.04
CA TRP A 153 12.22 -4.68 -1.67
C TRP A 153 12.73 -5.79 -2.61
N GLY A 154 13.93 -5.62 -3.17
CA GLY A 154 14.54 -6.56 -4.10
C GLY A 154 14.10 -6.39 -5.56
N GLU A 155 13.16 -5.47 -5.86
CA GLU A 155 12.78 -5.10 -7.21
C GLU A 155 13.58 -3.88 -7.67
N THR A 156 14.13 -3.93 -8.88
CA THR A 156 14.72 -2.75 -9.53
C THR A 156 13.61 -1.85 -10.06
N VAL A 157 13.73 -0.55 -9.77
CA VAL A 157 12.78 0.48 -10.15
C VAL A 157 13.54 1.65 -10.76
N ASP A 158 13.11 2.09 -11.93
CA ASP A 158 13.66 3.29 -12.57
C ASP A 158 13.25 4.53 -11.79
N THR A 159 14.24 5.33 -11.41
CA THR A 159 14.04 6.56 -10.65
C THR A 159 14.89 7.68 -11.20
N VAL A 160 14.47 8.92 -10.97
CA VAL A 160 15.21 10.12 -11.32
C VAL A 160 15.86 10.69 -10.07
N ASP A 161 17.10 11.14 -10.20
CA ASP A 161 17.77 11.84 -9.12
C ASP A 161 17.25 13.26 -8.93
N CYS A 162 17.00 13.68 -7.68
CA CYS A 162 16.49 15.03 -7.37
C CYS A 162 17.60 16.10 -7.26
N GLY A 163 18.85 15.78 -7.60
CA GLY A 163 19.96 16.71 -7.63
C GLY A 163 20.81 16.77 -6.36
N ASN A 164 22.00 17.36 -6.51
CA ASN A 164 23.02 17.37 -5.47
C ASN A 164 22.67 18.21 -4.23
N GLU A 165 21.86 19.27 -4.40
CA GLU A 165 21.41 20.09 -3.29
C GLU A 165 20.48 19.30 -2.35
N VAL A 166 19.48 18.62 -2.93
CA VAL A 166 18.56 17.76 -2.19
C VAL A 166 19.31 16.60 -1.54
N ALA A 167 20.24 15.98 -2.26
CA ALA A 167 21.09 14.91 -1.73
C ALA A 167 21.92 15.38 -0.53
N ARG A 168 22.51 16.58 -0.60
CA ARG A 168 23.27 17.18 0.50
C ARG A 168 22.39 17.45 1.71
N TRP A 169 21.18 17.95 1.51
CA TRP A 169 20.23 18.20 2.61
C TRP A 169 19.89 16.93 3.38
N PHE A 170 19.53 15.85 2.69
CA PHE A 170 19.24 14.55 3.33
C PHE A 170 20.48 13.91 3.97
N SER A 171 21.64 14.05 3.33
CA SER A 171 22.91 13.56 3.88
C SER A 171 23.24 14.27 5.19
N ARG A 172 23.15 15.61 5.23
CA ARG A 172 23.41 16.38 6.46
C ARG A 172 22.47 15.96 7.57
N TYR A 173 21.17 15.91 7.30
CA TYR A 173 20.19 15.65 8.36
C TYR A 173 20.22 14.21 8.92
N LEU A 174 20.47 13.20 8.08
CA LEU A 174 20.38 11.79 8.45
C LEU A 174 21.74 11.11 8.72
N LEU A 175 22.85 11.70 8.26
CA LEU A 175 24.20 11.16 8.41
C LEU A 175 25.18 12.11 9.11
N ASP A 176 24.83 13.39 9.31
CA ASP A 176 25.77 14.45 9.70
C ASP A 176 26.98 14.52 8.74
N LYS A 177 26.72 14.36 7.44
CA LYS A 177 27.71 14.40 6.35
C LYS A 177 27.21 15.18 5.15
N GLU A 178 28.12 15.74 4.35
CA GLU A 178 27.78 16.45 3.12
C GLU A 178 27.25 15.54 2.00
N VAL A 179 27.63 14.26 2.02
CA VAL A 179 27.28 13.27 1.00
C VAL A 179 26.98 11.91 1.65
N GLY A 180 26.23 11.07 0.95
CA GLY A 180 25.97 9.69 1.35
C GLY A 180 24.53 9.24 1.16
N TYR A 181 23.59 10.18 1.04
CA TYR A 181 22.21 9.89 0.66
C TYR A 181 21.75 10.76 -0.51
N ARG A 182 20.79 10.23 -1.27
CA ARG A 182 20.14 10.91 -2.40
C ARG A 182 18.63 10.80 -2.26
N LEU A 183 17.89 11.75 -2.81
CA LEU A 183 16.44 11.62 -2.98
C LEU A 183 16.15 11.17 -4.41
N ARG A 184 15.37 10.12 -4.55
CA ARG A 184 14.99 9.50 -5.83
C ARG A 184 13.49 9.68 -6.05
N TYR A 185 13.13 10.10 -7.25
CA TYR A 185 11.77 10.32 -7.71
C TYR A 185 11.31 9.19 -8.65
N TYR A 186 10.08 8.73 -8.49
CA TYR A 186 9.43 7.77 -9.37
C TYR A 186 8.70 8.49 -10.52
N PRO A 187 9.18 8.40 -11.78
CA PRO A 187 8.69 9.23 -12.87
C PRO A 187 7.48 8.66 -13.63
N LEU A 188 7.15 7.38 -13.41
CA LEU A 188 6.14 6.69 -14.21
C LEU A 188 4.72 6.99 -13.69
N ALA A 189 3.75 6.99 -14.62
CA ALA A 189 2.34 7.17 -14.29
C ALA A 189 1.62 5.86 -13.88
N HIS A 190 2.28 4.72 -14.02
CA HIS A 190 1.77 3.38 -13.70
C HIS A 190 2.82 2.59 -12.93
N THR A 191 2.41 1.54 -12.22
CA THR A 191 3.35 0.68 -11.48
C THR A 191 4.24 -0.12 -12.44
N SER A 192 5.54 -0.09 -12.19
CA SER A 192 6.55 -0.95 -12.83
C SER A 192 6.84 -2.22 -12.00
N ARG A 193 6.24 -2.33 -10.82
CA ARG A 193 6.47 -3.40 -9.85
C ARG A 193 5.44 -4.52 -9.95
N LYS A 194 5.86 -5.74 -9.61
CA LYS A 194 5.09 -6.97 -9.84
C LYS A 194 4.38 -7.51 -8.59
N LYS A 195 4.86 -7.18 -7.39
CA LYS A 195 4.47 -7.82 -6.12
C LYS A 195 2.95 -8.05 -5.94
N ASN A 196 2.13 -7.03 -6.17
CA ASN A 196 0.67 -7.07 -6.06
C ASN A 196 -0.04 -6.64 -7.37
N GLY A 197 0.63 -6.82 -8.52
CA GLY A 197 0.12 -6.34 -9.81
C GLY A 197 -0.16 -4.84 -9.80
N SER A 198 -1.30 -4.43 -10.37
CA SER A 198 -1.70 -3.02 -10.46
C SER A 198 -1.94 -2.34 -9.10
N ALA A 199 -2.14 -3.10 -8.02
CA ALA A 199 -2.37 -2.55 -6.69
C ALA A 199 -1.07 -2.11 -5.99
N THR A 200 0.11 -2.46 -6.51
CA THR A 200 1.41 -2.26 -5.82
C THR A 200 1.76 -0.78 -5.57
N GLY A 201 1.39 0.09 -6.51
CA GLY A 201 1.76 1.51 -6.48
C GLY A 201 3.17 1.80 -7.02
N SER A 202 3.74 2.91 -6.58
CA SER A 202 5.10 3.36 -6.89
C SER A 202 6.11 2.76 -5.90
N LEU A 203 6.50 3.50 -4.85
CA LEU A 203 7.53 3.09 -3.87
C LEU A 203 6.93 2.65 -2.53
N GLN A 204 5.63 2.31 -2.49
CA GLN A 204 4.96 1.71 -1.33
C GLN A 204 5.54 0.34 -0.96
N ASP A 205 5.24 -0.14 0.24
CA ASP A 205 5.72 -1.46 0.70
C ASP A 205 4.93 -2.62 0.10
N GLU A 206 3.61 -2.46 0.02
CA GLU A 206 2.68 -3.51 -0.38
C GLU A 206 1.72 -3.02 -1.47
N THR A 207 0.88 -2.02 -1.17
CA THR A 207 -0.12 -1.48 -2.10
C THR A 207 -0.22 0.05 -2.05
N SER A 208 -0.85 0.64 -3.07
CA SER A 208 -1.08 2.08 -3.24
C SER A 208 -1.96 2.71 -2.16
N TYR A 209 -2.81 1.92 -1.51
CA TYR A 209 -3.71 2.38 -0.45
C TYR A 209 -3.65 1.46 0.76
N MET A 210 -3.63 2.07 1.94
CA MET A 210 -3.86 1.38 3.20
C MET A 210 -5.00 2.06 3.96
N LEU A 211 -5.99 1.25 4.36
CA LEU A 211 -7.15 1.68 5.14
C LEU A 211 -7.01 1.22 6.58
N PHE A 212 -7.43 2.09 7.48
CA PHE A 212 -7.40 1.87 8.91
C PHE A 212 -8.69 2.33 9.56
N ASN A 213 -9.14 1.61 10.57
CA ASN A 213 -10.31 1.97 11.36
C ASN A 213 -9.87 2.60 12.68
N GLU A 214 -10.39 3.78 13.01
CA GLU A 214 -10.02 4.48 14.24
C GLU A 214 -10.36 3.65 15.50
N ALA A 215 -11.44 2.85 15.45
CA ALA A 215 -11.84 1.97 16.54
C ALA A 215 -10.79 0.86 16.81
N SER A 216 -10.06 0.43 15.78
CA SER A 216 -8.97 -0.54 15.91
C SER A 216 -7.76 0.02 16.66
N VAL A 217 -7.43 1.32 16.48
CA VAL A 217 -6.41 2.00 17.30
C VAL A 217 -6.93 2.20 18.72
N ALA A 218 -8.20 2.59 18.87
CA ALA A 218 -8.79 2.80 20.19
C ALA A 218 -8.77 1.52 21.04
N ASP A 219 -9.10 0.37 20.45
CA ASP A 219 -9.01 -0.92 21.15
C ASP A 219 -7.57 -1.29 21.51
N LEU A 220 -6.63 -1.14 20.57
CA LEU A 220 -5.21 -1.34 20.84
C LEU A 220 -4.73 -0.45 22.01
N ASN A 221 -5.13 0.82 22.03
CA ASN A 221 -4.76 1.77 23.07
C ASN A 221 -5.29 1.38 24.45
N ARG A 222 -6.36 0.59 24.58
CA ARG A 222 -6.79 0.06 25.89
C ARG A 222 -5.80 -0.94 26.49
N ARG A 223 -4.90 -1.49 25.66
CA ARG A 223 -3.91 -2.52 26.00
C ARG A 223 -2.50 -1.97 26.13
N LEU A 224 -2.31 -0.66 25.98
CA LEU A 224 -1.01 0.01 26.01
C LEU A 224 -0.93 1.02 27.14
N ASP A 225 0.23 1.12 27.79
CA ASP A 225 0.51 2.21 28.74
C ASP A 225 0.71 3.53 27.97
N ASN A 226 1.63 3.51 26.99
CA ASN A 226 1.89 4.63 26.09
C ASN A 226 0.97 4.54 24.86
N LYS A 227 0.02 5.47 24.76
CA LYS A 227 -0.96 5.50 23.67
C LYS A 227 -0.29 5.85 22.35
N VAL A 228 -0.75 5.21 21.28
CA VAL A 228 -0.32 5.47 19.91
C VAL A 228 -1.44 6.11 19.09
N THR A 229 -1.09 6.71 17.96
CA THR A 229 -2.04 7.26 16.99
C THR A 229 -2.03 6.43 15.70
N VAL A 230 -2.94 6.73 14.78
CA VAL A 230 -2.93 6.15 13.43
C VAL A 230 -1.62 6.43 12.69
N GLN A 231 -0.90 7.52 13.00
CA GLN A 231 0.31 7.91 12.27
C GLN A 231 1.46 6.91 12.42
N GLN A 232 1.57 6.21 13.55
CA GLN A 232 2.51 5.09 13.74
C GLN A 232 2.29 3.98 12.69
N PHE A 233 1.07 3.83 12.20
CA PHE A 233 0.68 2.79 11.22
C PHE A 233 0.65 3.29 9.77
N ARG A 234 0.76 4.61 9.57
CA ARG A 234 0.88 5.29 8.27
C ARG A 234 -0.23 5.02 7.24
N PRO A 235 -1.52 5.03 7.62
CA PRO A 235 -2.61 4.79 6.67
C PRO A 235 -2.75 5.93 5.69
N ASN A 236 -3.38 5.67 4.56
CA ASN A 236 -3.88 6.71 3.67
C ASN A 236 -5.28 7.15 4.05
N LEU A 237 -6.13 6.16 4.40
CA LEU A 237 -7.55 6.32 4.64
C LEU A 237 -7.85 5.90 6.09
N VAL A 238 -8.37 6.79 6.91
CA VAL A 238 -8.87 6.45 8.25
C VAL A 238 -10.38 6.55 8.26
N VAL A 239 -11.05 5.49 8.71
CA VAL A 239 -12.52 5.42 8.77
C VAL A 239 -13.02 5.45 10.20
N ARG A 240 -14.17 6.09 10.38
CA ARG A 240 -14.93 6.22 11.64
C ARG A 240 -16.28 5.55 11.53
N GLY A 241 -16.72 4.90 12.61
CA GLY A 241 -18.06 4.29 12.71
C GLY A 241 -18.09 2.76 12.87
N PRO A 242 -17.29 1.97 12.14
CA PRO A 242 -17.27 0.52 12.30
C PRO A 242 -16.74 0.10 13.68
N GLU A 243 -17.13 -1.09 14.13
CA GLU A 243 -16.52 -1.75 15.29
C GLU A 243 -15.03 -2.03 15.04
N ALA A 244 -14.24 -2.15 16.12
CA ALA A 244 -12.82 -2.44 16.01
C ALA A 244 -12.58 -3.69 15.15
N TYR A 245 -11.62 -3.59 14.22
CA TYR A 245 -11.19 -4.64 13.30
C TYR A 245 -12.23 -5.06 12.24
N ALA A 246 -13.38 -4.39 12.13
CA ALA A 246 -14.38 -4.71 11.13
C ALA A 246 -13.81 -4.70 9.69
N GLU A 247 -12.81 -3.86 9.43
CA GLU A 247 -12.11 -3.74 8.15
C GLU A 247 -11.48 -5.06 7.67
N ASP A 248 -11.13 -5.97 8.59
CA ASP A 248 -10.52 -7.27 8.26
C ASP A 248 -11.43 -8.15 7.38
N GLN A 249 -12.75 -7.95 7.49
CA GLN A 249 -13.76 -8.75 6.79
C GLN A 249 -14.25 -8.08 5.50
N TRP A 250 -13.79 -6.88 5.19
CA TRP A 250 -14.23 -6.15 4.02
C TRP A 250 -13.53 -6.66 2.80
N ARG A 251 -14.30 -7.18 1.85
CA ARG A 251 -13.75 -7.61 0.57
C ARG A 251 -13.70 -6.45 -0.41
N TRP A 252 -14.73 -5.62 -0.37
CA TRP A 252 -14.85 -4.41 -1.17
C TRP A 252 -15.12 -3.23 -0.27
N VAL A 253 -14.51 -2.09 -0.59
CA VAL A 253 -14.74 -0.82 0.10
C VAL A 253 -15.14 0.20 -0.94
N ARG A 254 -16.16 1.00 -0.65
CA ARG A 254 -16.56 2.15 -1.47
C ARG A 254 -16.61 3.39 -0.59
N ILE A 255 -15.91 4.44 -1.02
CA ILE A 255 -15.90 5.74 -0.35
C ILE A 255 -16.35 6.76 -1.40
N GLY A 256 -17.51 7.38 -1.18
CA GLY A 256 -18.17 8.14 -2.24
C GLY A 256 -18.42 7.27 -3.48
N GLU A 257 -17.83 7.64 -4.61
CA GLU A 257 -17.88 6.89 -5.88
C GLU A 257 -16.68 5.95 -6.11
N VAL A 258 -15.62 6.13 -5.33
CA VAL A 258 -14.35 5.40 -5.47
C VAL A 258 -14.52 4.00 -4.88
N ILE A 259 -14.08 3.00 -5.64
CA ILE A 259 -14.19 1.58 -5.23
C ILE A 259 -12.79 1.00 -5.09
N PHE A 260 -12.56 0.34 -3.97
CA PHE A 260 -11.35 -0.39 -3.64
C PHE A 260 -11.65 -1.86 -3.44
N ARG A 261 -10.68 -2.70 -3.76
CA ARG A 261 -10.68 -4.13 -3.48
C ARG A 261 -9.68 -4.42 -2.36
N TYR A 262 -10.07 -5.27 -1.44
CA TYR A 262 -9.15 -5.87 -0.48
C TYR A 262 -8.10 -6.72 -1.19
N GLU A 263 -6.83 -6.52 -0.84
CA GLU A 263 -5.71 -7.30 -1.34
C GLU A 263 -5.18 -8.25 -0.27
N ILE A 264 -4.77 -7.72 0.89
CA ILE A 264 -4.03 -8.46 1.92
C ILE A 264 -4.14 -7.73 3.28
N PRO A 265 -4.05 -8.41 4.44
CA PRO A 265 -3.94 -7.69 5.71
C PRO A 265 -2.62 -6.89 5.76
N CYS A 266 -2.63 -5.74 6.45
CA CYS A 266 -1.41 -4.96 6.64
C CYS A 266 -0.60 -5.52 7.83
N LEU A 267 0.43 -6.30 7.51
CA LEU A 267 1.36 -6.85 8.48
C LEU A 267 2.23 -5.73 9.08
N ARG A 268 2.37 -5.73 10.40
CA ARG A 268 3.05 -4.67 11.14
C ARG A 268 4.48 -5.06 11.48
N CYS A 269 5.38 -4.10 11.31
CA CYS A 269 6.81 -4.26 11.55
C CYS A 269 7.31 -3.23 12.57
N VAL A 270 8.61 -3.27 12.88
CA VAL A 270 9.25 -2.38 13.87
C VAL A 270 9.04 -0.88 13.61
N PHE A 271 8.67 -0.49 12.39
CA PHE A 271 8.34 0.91 12.09
C PHE A 271 7.28 1.45 13.05
N THR A 272 6.27 0.65 13.42
CA THR A 272 5.17 1.12 14.28
C THR A 272 5.64 1.52 15.68
N THR A 273 6.85 1.13 16.07
CA THR A 273 7.44 1.46 17.37
C THR A 273 8.11 2.83 17.41
N ILE A 274 8.31 3.46 16.25
CA ILE A 274 8.91 4.78 16.13
C ILE A 274 7.83 5.82 16.42
N ASP A 275 8.06 6.65 17.44
CA ASP A 275 7.20 7.78 17.70
C ASP A 275 7.31 8.82 16.56
N PRO A 276 6.19 9.20 15.91
CA PRO A 276 6.22 10.08 14.74
C PRO A 276 6.63 11.53 15.06
N THR A 277 6.58 11.93 16.34
CA THR A 277 6.87 13.31 16.78
C THR A 277 8.29 13.48 17.33
N SER A 278 8.84 12.45 17.96
CA SER A 278 10.19 12.48 18.54
C SER A 278 11.22 11.66 17.76
N ALA A 279 10.76 10.81 16.83
CA ALA A 279 11.57 9.80 16.15
C ALA A 279 12.24 8.78 17.08
N VAL A 280 11.84 8.70 18.35
CA VAL A 280 12.40 7.75 19.31
C VAL A 280 11.64 6.42 19.19
N PRO A 281 12.34 5.29 18.92
CA PRO A 281 11.74 3.98 19.00
C PRO A 281 11.37 3.65 20.45
N HIS A 282 10.19 3.07 20.68
CA HIS A 282 9.78 2.63 22.01
C HIS A 282 10.72 1.53 22.53
N PRO A 283 11.27 1.64 23.76
CA PRO A 283 12.26 0.69 24.29
C PRO A 283 11.73 -0.75 24.32
N ASP A 284 10.47 -0.94 24.72
CA ASP A 284 9.82 -2.26 24.77
C ASP A 284 9.22 -2.73 23.45
N LYS A 285 9.53 -2.04 22.34
CA LYS A 285 8.99 -2.33 21.00
C LYS A 285 7.45 -2.27 20.95
N GLU A 286 6.83 -1.41 21.75
CA GLU A 286 5.40 -1.12 21.62
C GLU A 286 5.13 -0.22 20.41
N PRO A 287 3.98 -0.36 19.73
CA PRO A 287 2.85 -1.25 20.04
C PRO A 287 2.99 -2.65 19.44
N LEU A 288 4.12 -2.95 18.78
CA LEU A 288 4.30 -4.20 18.03
C LEU A 288 4.31 -5.42 18.95
N ARG A 289 4.92 -5.30 20.14
CA ARG A 289 4.92 -6.37 21.15
C ARG A 289 3.51 -6.74 21.59
N THR A 290 2.67 -5.76 21.92
CA THR A 290 1.27 -6.02 22.29
C THR A 290 0.47 -6.60 21.12
N LEU A 291 0.63 -6.07 19.91
CA LEU A 291 -0.07 -6.61 18.74
C LEU A 291 0.26 -8.08 18.47
N LYS A 292 1.52 -8.50 18.67
CA LYS A 292 1.91 -9.92 18.52
C LYS A 292 1.14 -10.87 19.44
N GLN A 293 0.60 -10.40 20.56
CA GLN A 293 -0.10 -11.26 21.51
C GLN A 293 -1.51 -11.65 21.05
N TYR A 294 -2.15 -10.85 20.18
CA TYR A 294 -3.57 -11.07 19.84
C TYR A 294 -3.96 -10.80 18.38
N ARG A 295 -3.04 -10.32 17.55
CA ARG A 295 -3.31 -9.95 16.14
C ARG A 295 -2.48 -10.70 15.12
N GLN A 296 -1.87 -11.83 15.50
CA GLN A 296 -1.19 -12.70 14.53
C GLN A 296 -2.20 -13.48 13.68
N ILE A 297 -1.91 -13.59 12.39
CA ILE A 297 -2.69 -14.41 11.46
C ILE A 297 -1.81 -15.59 11.05
N PRO A 298 -2.15 -16.85 11.41
CA PRO A 298 -1.27 -18.00 11.18
C PRO A 298 -0.76 -18.15 9.75
N ALA A 299 -1.59 -17.81 8.75
CA ALA A 299 -1.23 -17.86 7.33
C ALA A 299 -0.10 -16.89 6.93
N TYR A 300 0.21 -15.88 7.76
CA TYR A 300 1.21 -14.84 7.51
C TYR A 300 2.37 -14.87 8.52
N GLY A 301 2.49 -15.95 9.28
CA GLY A 301 3.55 -16.12 10.29
C GLY A 301 3.33 -15.25 11.54
N GLU A 302 4.44 -14.81 12.15
CA GLU A 302 4.41 -14.13 13.45
C GLU A 302 4.14 -12.62 13.38
N SER A 303 4.07 -12.04 12.19
CA SER A 303 3.82 -10.60 12.06
C SER A 303 2.33 -10.32 12.33
N PRO A 304 2.00 -9.45 13.28
CA PRO A 304 0.61 -9.15 13.56
C PRO A 304 0.02 -8.26 12.47
N ALA A 305 -1.29 -8.38 12.25
CA ALA A 305 -2.05 -7.60 11.28
C ALA A 305 -2.92 -6.55 11.95
N LEU A 306 -2.92 -5.35 11.41
CA LEU A 306 -3.80 -4.28 11.83
C LEU A 306 -4.07 -3.41 10.61
N GLY A 307 -5.30 -3.04 10.27
CA GLY A 307 -5.60 -2.38 9.00
C GLY A 307 -5.38 -3.25 7.75
N ILE A 308 -5.81 -2.76 6.59
CA ILE A 308 -5.89 -3.54 5.35
C ILE A 308 -5.24 -2.83 4.16
N HIS A 309 -4.62 -3.61 3.29
CA HIS A 309 -4.11 -3.14 2.01
C HIS A 309 -5.18 -3.24 0.93
N LEU A 310 -5.32 -2.16 0.18
CA LEU A 310 -6.35 -2.00 -0.84
C LEU A 310 -5.72 -1.73 -2.21
N GLY A 311 -6.34 -2.30 -3.24
CA GLY A 311 -6.13 -1.96 -4.65
C GLY A 311 -7.27 -1.09 -5.17
N LEU A 312 -6.95 -0.10 -5.98
CA LEU A 312 -7.96 0.73 -6.63
C LEU A 312 -8.69 -0.07 -7.72
N HIS A 313 -10.02 -0.03 -7.72
CA HIS A 313 -10.85 -0.66 -8.74
C HIS A 313 -11.60 0.37 -9.59
N ARG A 314 -12.05 1.47 -8.99
CA ARG A 314 -12.65 2.60 -9.69
C ARG A 314 -12.08 3.89 -9.11
N ALA A 315 -11.40 4.67 -9.96
CA ALA A 315 -10.88 5.99 -9.65
C ALA A 315 -12.01 7.01 -9.44
N GLY A 316 -11.65 8.14 -8.82
CA GLY A 316 -12.55 9.25 -8.53
C GLY A 316 -11.99 10.08 -7.39
N GLN A 317 -12.78 11.04 -6.91
CA GLN A 317 -12.38 11.90 -5.80
C GLN A 317 -13.03 11.43 -4.49
N ILE A 318 -12.30 11.58 -3.38
CA ILE A 318 -12.83 11.40 -2.03
C ILE A 318 -12.47 12.59 -1.16
N LYS A 319 -13.32 12.89 -0.18
CA LYS A 319 -13.10 13.93 0.82
C LYS A 319 -13.56 13.50 2.20
N LEU A 320 -13.07 14.18 3.23
CA LEU A 320 -13.48 13.91 4.61
C LEU A 320 -15.01 14.01 4.75
N GLY A 321 -15.57 13.11 5.56
CA GLY A 321 -17.01 12.94 5.75
C GLY A 321 -17.71 12.11 4.67
N ASP A 322 -17.02 11.71 3.59
CA ASP A 322 -17.63 10.83 2.60
C ASP A 322 -18.06 9.49 3.23
N PRO A 323 -19.28 9.00 2.91
CA PRO A 323 -19.78 7.76 3.47
C PRO A 323 -18.96 6.57 2.98
N VAL A 324 -18.57 5.72 3.93
CA VAL A 324 -17.87 4.47 3.70
C VAL A 324 -18.88 3.34 3.65
N TYR A 325 -18.83 2.56 2.58
CA TYR A 325 -19.59 1.34 2.40
C TYR A 325 -18.65 0.15 2.22
N PHE A 326 -19.10 -1.03 2.63
CA PHE A 326 -18.35 -2.27 2.47
C PHE A 326 -19.27 -3.42 2.06
N ALA A 327 -18.65 -4.50 1.57
CA ALA A 327 -19.31 -5.75 1.23
C ALA A 327 -18.34 -6.94 1.14
#